data_AF-A0A194XRY9-F1
#
_entry.id   AF-A0A194XRY9-F1
#
_cell.length_a   1.000
_cell.length_b   1.000
_cell.length_c   1.000
_cell.angle_alpha   90.00
_cell.angle_beta   90.00
_cell.angle_gamma   90.00
#
_symmetry.space_group_name_H-M   'P 1'
#
loop_
_entity.id
_entity.type
_entity.pdbx_description
1 polymer ?
#
loop_
_entity_poly.entity_id
_entity_poly.type
_entity_poly.pdbx_seq_one_letter_code
_entity_poly.pdbx_strand_id
1 'polypeptide(L)'
;LDHIIILIPYTTLLDPPAWITDNFTLSPGGRHADNKTENKLICFQDGSYIELISFVNDDPKNREGHWWGSKSFGIIDFAFTDSSGDAEIQYSELAKRLQELNAKEGQSKFEYAEPVAGGRKRPDGVDVKWKVTFPVLNDGRQRGEFPFFCHDVTARKLRVPLEEKNVSHPSGAVGIKEM
;
A
#
# COMPACT_ATOMS: atom_id res chain seq x y z
N LEU A 1 2.52 3.09 10.86
CA LEU A 1 2.59 2.26 9.64
C LEU A 1 1.18 2.11 9.09
N ASP A 2 0.98 2.22 7.77
CA ASP A 2 -0.28 1.87 7.13
C ASP A 2 -0.26 0.39 6.74
N HIS A 3 0.65 0.02 5.83
CA HIS A 3 0.79 -1.36 5.38
C HIS A 3 2.16 -1.66 4.76
N ILE A 4 2.45 -2.95 4.64
CA ILE A 4 3.54 -3.52 3.85
C ILE A 4 2.95 -4.20 2.62
N ILE A 5 3.59 -4.03 1.46
CA ILE A 5 3.14 -4.63 0.20
C ILE A 5 4.02 -5.83 -0.14
N ILE A 6 3.38 -6.98 -0.32
CA ILE A 6 4.03 -8.22 -0.76
C ILE A 6 3.48 -8.59 -2.14
N LEU A 7 4.33 -8.48 -3.15
CA LEU A 7 4.03 -8.93 -4.51
C LEU A 7 4.18 -10.45 -4.59
N ILE A 8 3.09 -11.13 -4.92
CA ILE A 8 3.03 -12.59 -5.06
C ILE A 8 2.55 -12.98 -6.47
N PRO A 9 2.78 -14.22 -6.93
CA PRO A 9 2.20 -14.72 -8.18
C PRO A 9 0.67 -14.63 -8.17
N TYR A 10 0.04 -14.38 -9.32
CA TYR A 10 -1.42 -14.23 -9.40
C TYR A 10 -2.15 -15.49 -8.95
N THR A 11 -1.61 -16.67 -9.27
CA THR A 11 -2.16 -17.96 -8.82
C THR A 11 -2.13 -18.10 -7.30
N THR A 12 -1.06 -17.65 -6.64
CA THR A 12 -0.95 -17.62 -5.17
C THR A 12 -1.95 -16.65 -4.55
N LEU A 13 -2.23 -15.52 -5.21
CA LEU A 13 -3.26 -14.61 -4.73
C LEU A 13 -4.65 -15.24 -4.83
N LEU A 14 -4.96 -15.94 -5.92
CA LEU A 14 -6.26 -16.62 -6.12
C LEU A 14 -6.46 -17.75 -5.11
N ASP A 15 -5.46 -18.62 -4.97
CA ASP A 15 -5.45 -19.78 -4.08
C ASP A 15 -4.25 -19.72 -3.12
N PRO A 16 -4.38 -18.99 -2.00
CA PRO A 16 -3.29 -18.83 -1.04
C PRO A 16 -2.92 -20.16 -0.39
N PRO A 17 -1.62 -20.45 -0.23
CA PRO A 17 -1.18 -21.71 0.35
C PRO A 17 -1.60 -21.83 1.81
N ALA A 18 -1.74 -23.08 2.27
CA ALA A 18 -2.19 -23.42 3.62
C ALA A 18 -1.41 -22.68 4.72
N TRP A 19 -0.10 -22.50 4.58
CA TRP A 19 0.68 -21.78 5.60
C TRP A 19 0.24 -20.31 5.79
N ILE A 20 -0.38 -19.67 4.79
CA ILE A 20 -1.01 -18.36 4.96
C ILE A 20 -2.39 -18.54 5.60
N THR A 21 -3.26 -19.38 5.03
CA THR A 21 -4.66 -19.49 5.46
C THR A 21 -4.84 -20.12 6.84
N ASP A 22 -3.91 -20.98 7.25
CA ASP A 22 -3.90 -21.64 8.55
C ASP A 22 -3.38 -20.72 9.66
N ASN A 23 -2.71 -19.61 9.30
CA ASN A 23 -2.10 -18.68 10.25
C ASN A 23 -2.74 -17.30 10.25
N PHE A 24 -3.35 -16.88 9.14
CA PHE A 24 -3.89 -15.54 8.95
C PHE A 24 -5.29 -15.56 8.36
N THR A 25 -6.11 -14.64 8.86
CA THR A 25 -7.42 -14.36 8.26
C THR A 25 -7.25 -13.41 7.10
N LEU A 26 -7.72 -13.82 5.93
CA LEU A 26 -7.66 -13.02 4.71
C LEU A 26 -8.97 -12.28 4.50
N SER A 27 -8.90 -10.95 4.49
CA SER A 27 -10.00 -10.09 4.09
C SER A 27 -10.03 -9.93 2.56
N PRO A 28 -11.22 -9.94 1.94
CA PRO A 28 -11.35 -9.64 0.52
C PRO A 28 -10.77 -8.26 0.20
N GLY A 29 -9.84 -8.24 -0.75
CA GLY A 29 -9.38 -7.01 -1.37
C GLY A 29 -10.26 -6.67 -2.57
N GLY A 30 -9.65 -6.45 -3.73
CA GLY A 30 -10.35 -6.25 -5.01
C GLY A 30 -9.41 -5.83 -6.13
N ARG A 31 -9.98 -5.66 -7.33
CA ARG A 31 -9.27 -5.15 -8.51
C ARG A 31 -9.04 -3.65 -8.39
N HIS A 32 -7.80 -3.20 -8.56
CA HIS A 32 -7.46 -1.78 -8.61
C HIS A 32 -8.08 -1.10 -9.83
N ALA A 33 -8.35 0.20 -9.72
CA ALA A 33 -9.12 0.96 -10.71
C ALA A 33 -8.46 1.04 -12.10
N ASP A 34 -7.14 0.86 -12.17
CA ASP A 34 -6.39 0.76 -13.43
C ASP A 34 -6.49 -0.63 -14.09
N ASN A 35 -7.15 -1.59 -13.42
CA ASN A 35 -7.30 -2.99 -13.79
C ASN A 35 -6.00 -3.78 -13.93
N LYS A 36 -4.86 -3.26 -13.44
CA LYS A 36 -3.55 -3.92 -13.59
C LYS A 36 -3.22 -4.87 -12.46
N THR A 37 -3.74 -4.60 -11.26
CA THR A 37 -3.44 -5.39 -10.07
C THR A 37 -4.71 -5.72 -9.27
N GLU A 38 -4.62 -6.75 -8.45
CA GLU A 38 -5.64 -7.16 -7.48
C GLU A 38 -4.97 -7.55 -6.17
N ASN A 39 -5.71 -7.44 -5.07
CA ASN A 39 -5.19 -7.72 -3.74
C ASN A 39 -6.10 -8.57 -2.85
N LYS A 40 -5.49 -9.09 -1.78
CA LYS A 40 -6.11 -9.62 -0.56
C LYS A 40 -5.39 -8.98 0.63
N LEU A 41 -6.08 -8.84 1.76
CA LEU A 41 -5.55 -8.12 2.91
C LEU A 41 -5.41 -9.05 4.12
N ILE A 42 -4.31 -8.93 4.84
CA ILE A 42 -4.18 -9.45 6.21
C ILE A 42 -4.21 -8.23 7.13
N CYS A 43 -5.38 -7.97 7.75
CA CYS A 43 -5.58 -6.79 8.59
C CYS A 43 -5.29 -7.13 10.06
N PHE A 44 -4.63 -6.22 10.78
CA PHE A 44 -4.25 -6.43 12.17
C PHE A 44 -5.01 -5.51 13.13
N GLN A 45 -5.01 -5.87 14.42
CA GLN A 45 -5.71 -5.14 15.48
C GLN A 45 -5.12 -3.74 15.73
N ASP A 46 -3.82 -3.57 15.51
CA ASP A 46 -3.13 -2.28 15.57
C ASP A 46 -3.49 -1.31 14.43
N GLY A 47 -4.32 -1.75 13.48
CA GLY A 47 -4.78 -0.96 12.34
C GLY A 47 -3.85 -0.97 11.12
N SER A 48 -2.69 -1.63 11.22
CA SER A 48 -1.81 -1.92 10.08
C SER A 48 -2.32 -3.14 9.31
N TYR A 49 -1.80 -3.35 8.09
CA TYR A 49 -2.12 -4.56 7.33
C TYR A 49 -0.97 -4.98 6.40
N ILE A 50 -1.00 -6.23 5.93
CA ILE A 50 -0.20 -6.67 4.78
C ILE A 50 -1.11 -6.69 3.55
N GLU A 51 -0.67 -6.02 2.49
CA GLU A 51 -1.28 -6.12 1.18
C GLU A 51 -0.60 -7.24 0.39
N LEU A 52 -1.31 -8.35 0.20
CA LEU A 52 -0.93 -9.35 -0.79
C LEU A 52 -1.43 -8.84 -2.14
N ILE A 53 -0.51 -8.47 -3.04
CA ILE A 53 -0.86 -7.92 -4.35
C ILE A 53 -0.29 -8.78 -5.47
N SER A 54 -0.98 -8.82 -6.60
CA SER A 54 -0.49 -9.42 -7.83
C SER A 54 -0.92 -8.62 -9.05
N PHE A 55 -0.09 -8.65 -10.09
CA PHE A 55 -0.52 -8.23 -11.43
C PHE A 55 -1.50 -9.27 -11.98
N VAL A 56 -2.59 -8.81 -12.61
CA VAL A 56 -3.63 -9.72 -13.10
C VAL A 56 -3.04 -10.70 -14.11
N ASN A 57 -3.27 -11.99 -13.90
CA ASN A 57 -2.76 -13.10 -14.72
C ASN A 57 -1.23 -13.11 -14.88
N ASP A 58 -0.49 -12.39 -14.04
CA ASP A 58 0.94 -12.12 -14.23
C ASP A 58 1.28 -11.56 -15.64
N ASP A 59 0.32 -10.89 -16.30
CA ASP A 59 0.49 -10.37 -17.65
C ASP A 59 1.55 -9.24 -17.68
N PRO A 60 2.63 -9.37 -18.47
CA PRO A 60 3.65 -8.32 -18.60
C PRO A 60 3.09 -6.95 -18.99
N LYS A 61 1.97 -6.88 -19.73
CA LYS A 61 1.32 -5.62 -20.09
C LYS A 61 0.81 -4.85 -18.87
N ASN A 62 0.39 -5.57 -17.83
CA ASN A 62 -0.05 -4.93 -16.59
C ASN A 62 1.13 -4.34 -15.80
N ARG A 63 2.36 -4.79 -16.06
CA ARG A 63 3.57 -4.23 -15.46
C ARG A 63 4.05 -2.97 -16.19
N GLU A 64 3.78 -2.86 -17.49
CA GLU A 64 4.22 -1.72 -18.30
C GLU A 64 3.70 -0.39 -17.75
N GLY A 65 4.61 0.56 -17.49
CA GLY A 65 4.29 1.88 -16.95
C GLY A 65 3.74 1.91 -15.52
N HIS A 66 3.59 0.76 -14.86
CA HIS A 66 3.14 0.69 -13.47
C HIS A 66 4.32 0.95 -12.52
N TRP A 67 4.09 1.65 -11.41
CA TRP A 67 5.16 2.04 -10.47
C TRP A 67 5.92 0.84 -9.88
N TRP A 68 5.28 -0.32 -9.74
CA TRP A 68 5.92 -1.58 -9.31
C TRP A 68 6.25 -2.54 -10.45
N GLY A 69 6.17 -2.11 -11.71
CA GLY A 69 6.30 -2.98 -12.88
C GLY A 69 7.59 -3.79 -12.94
N SER A 70 8.71 -3.18 -12.52
CA SER A 70 10.04 -3.79 -12.48
C SER A 70 10.34 -4.62 -11.23
N LYS A 71 9.41 -4.66 -10.25
CA LYS A 71 9.64 -5.38 -9.00
C LYS A 71 9.47 -6.89 -9.19
N SER A 72 10.36 -7.64 -8.55
CA SER A 72 10.26 -9.09 -8.39
C SER A 72 9.32 -9.45 -7.25
N PHE A 73 8.88 -10.71 -7.18
CA PHE A 73 8.06 -11.19 -6.07
C PHE A 73 8.79 -11.03 -4.72
N GLY A 74 8.04 -10.74 -3.66
CA GLY A 74 8.55 -10.46 -2.31
C GLY A 74 7.98 -9.16 -1.74
N ILE A 75 8.60 -8.64 -0.68
CA ILE A 75 8.27 -7.32 -0.13
C ILE A 75 8.77 -6.25 -1.11
N ILE A 76 7.86 -5.41 -1.61
CA ILE A 76 8.18 -4.47 -2.70
C ILE A 76 8.04 -2.99 -2.33
N ASP A 77 7.26 -2.67 -1.30
CA ASP A 77 7.01 -1.31 -0.84
C ASP A 77 6.34 -1.30 0.54
N PHE A 78 6.25 -0.12 1.15
CA PHE A 78 5.49 0.09 2.38
C PHE A 78 4.94 1.52 2.44
N ALA A 79 3.82 1.67 3.14
CA ALA A 79 3.09 2.92 3.21
C ALA A 79 2.97 3.43 4.65
N PHE A 80 3.06 4.74 4.80
CA PHE A 80 2.52 5.44 5.95
C PHE A 80 1.19 6.10 5.59
N THR A 81 0.43 6.43 6.62
CA THR A 81 -0.85 7.12 6.49
C THR A 81 -0.94 8.13 7.61
N ASP A 82 -1.75 9.14 7.40
CA ASP A 82 -2.16 10.07 8.43
C ASP A 82 -3.69 10.18 8.37
N SER A 83 -4.33 9.92 9.50
CA SER A 83 -5.78 9.91 9.65
C SER A 83 -6.40 11.32 9.74
N SER A 84 -5.60 12.38 9.75
CA SER A 84 -6.03 13.71 10.18
C SER A 84 -6.36 14.71 9.06
N GLY A 85 -6.18 14.38 7.77
CA GLY A 85 -6.24 15.42 6.74
C GLY A 85 -6.46 14.98 5.30
N ASP A 86 -6.66 16.00 4.48
CA ASP A 86 -6.74 15.93 3.02
C ASP A 86 -5.33 15.74 2.42
N ALA A 87 -5.23 14.97 1.34
CA ALA A 87 -3.95 14.57 0.76
C ALA A 87 -3.12 15.77 0.30
N GLU A 88 -3.76 16.81 -0.26
CA GLU A 88 -3.09 18.01 -0.73
C GLU A 88 -2.50 18.83 0.42
N ILE A 89 -3.22 18.91 1.55
CA ILE A 89 -2.73 19.58 2.76
C ILE A 89 -1.52 18.83 3.32
N GLN A 90 -1.63 17.51 3.48
CA GLN A 90 -0.54 16.68 4.02
C GLN A 90 0.69 16.71 3.11
N TYR A 91 0.50 16.68 1.79
CA TYR A 91 1.58 16.87 0.82
C TYR A 91 2.25 18.24 0.95
N SER A 92 1.47 19.32 1.06
CA SER A 92 2.01 20.68 1.21
C SER A 92 2.87 20.81 2.48
N GLU A 93 2.40 20.26 3.60
CA GLU A 93 3.17 20.23 4.84
C GLU A 93 4.46 19.40 4.73
N LEU A 94 4.39 18.22 4.10
CA LEU A 94 5.55 17.38 3.84
C LEU A 94 6.58 18.11 2.97
N ALA A 95 6.14 18.70 1.86
CA ALA A 95 6.99 19.44 0.94
C ALA A 95 7.68 20.62 1.63
N LYS A 96 6.95 21.38 2.47
CA LYS A 96 7.52 22.47 3.25
C LYS A 96 8.60 21.98 4.24
N ARG A 97 8.32 20.93 5.01
CA ARG A 97 9.30 20.35 5.97
C ARG A 97 10.56 19.86 5.25
N LEU A 98 10.40 19.18 4.11
CA LEU A 98 11.54 18.72 3.31
C LEU A 98 12.33 19.88 2.70
N GLN A 99 11.68 20.94 2.23
CA GLN A 99 12.35 22.14 1.75
C GLN A 99 13.24 22.77 2.83
N GLU A 100 12.74 22.88 4.06
CA GLU A 100 13.48 23.41 5.21
C GLU A 100 14.68 22.52 5.59
N LEU A 101 14.55 21.20 5.50
CA LEU A 101 15.64 20.24 5.73
C LEU A 101 16.69 20.30 4.62
N ASN A 102 16.26 20.28 3.36
CA ASN A 102 17.14 20.35 2.19
C ASN A 102 17.98 21.64 2.19
N ALA A 103 17.42 22.76 2.67
CA ALA A 103 18.14 24.03 2.81
C ALA A 103 19.25 23.99 3.86
N LYS A 104 19.14 23.11 4.87
CA LYS A 104 20.13 22.96 5.95
C LYS A 104 21.24 21.97 5.62
N GLU A 105 20.90 20.85 4.97
CA GLU A 105 21.82 19.70 4.85
C GLU A 105 22.59 19.64 3.54
N GLY A 106 22.22 20.41 2.50
CA GLY A 106 23.05 20.69 1.33
C GLY A 106 23.51 19.51 0.45
N GLN A 107 23.19 18.26 0.80
CA GLN A 107 23.82 17.08 0.18
C GLN A 107 22.89 16.13 -0.56
N SER A 108 21.57 16.13 -0.31
CA SER A 108 20.59 15.36 -1.10
C SER A 108 19.22 16.03 -1.07
N LYS A 109 18.67 16.39 -2.24
CA LYS A 109 17.27 16.87 -2.32
C LYS A 109 16.34 15.67 -2.20
N PHE A 110 15.70 15.53 -1.05
CA PHE A 110 14.61 14.59 -0.88
C PHE A 110 13.28 15.29 -1.12
N GLU A 111 12.49 14.74 -2.02
CA GLU A 111 11.23 15.30 -2.50
C GLU A 111 10.21 14.19 -2.68
N TYR A 112 8.93 14.55 -2.60
CA TYR A 112 7.80 13.67 -2.91
C TYR A 112 7.02 14.27 -4.06
N ALA A 113 6.43 13.42 -4.90
CA ALA A 113 5.55 13.83 -5.98
C ALA A 113 4.15 14.18 -5.45
N GLU A 114 3.42 14.99 -6.19
CA GLU A 114 2.03 15.35 -5.86
C GLU A 114 1.13 14.11 -5.70
N PRO A 115 0.07 14.19 -4.87
CA PRO A 115 -0.86 13.09 -4.67
C PRO A 115 -1.52 12.60 -5.98
N VAL A 116 -1.44 11.30 -6.25
CA VAL A 116 -2.08 10.65 -7.40
C VAL A 116 -3.29 9.86 -6.92
N ALA A 117 -4.43 10.04 -7.58
CA ALA A 117 -5.65 9.30 -7.26
C ALA A 117 -5.50 7.80 -7.56
N GLY A 118 -5.94 6.98 -6.60
CA GLY A 118 -6.03 5.54 -6.70
C GLY A 118 -7.38 5.04 -6.18
N GLY A 119 -7.64 3.76 -6.40
CA GLY A 119 -8.88 3.16 -5.97
C GLY A 119 -8.96 1.68 -6.29
N ARG A 120 -9.94 1.00 -5.69
CA ARG A 120 -10.33 -0.36 -6.06
C ARG A 120 -11.83 -0.51 -5.91
N LYS A 121 -12.39 -1.48 -6.65
CA LYS A 121 -13.77 -1.91 -6.46
C LYS A 121 -13.79 -3.16 -5.58
N ARG A 122 -14.58 -3.13 -4.51
CA ARG A 122 -14.82 -4.29 -3.64
C ARG A 122 -15.75 -5.31 -4.33
N PRO A 123 -15.74 -6.58 -3.89
CA PRO A 123 -16.67 -7.60 -4.41
C PRO A 123 -18.16 -7.25 -4.25
N ASP A 124 -18.51 -6.45 -3.25
CA ASP A 124 -19.87 -5.94 -3.00
C ASP A 124 -20.23 -4.69 -3.82
N GLY A 125 -19.34 -4.27 -4.73
CA GLY A 125 -19.56 -3.14 -5.63
C GLY A 125 -19.19 -1.77 -5.04
N VAL A 126 -18.83 -1.70 -3.75
CA VAL A 126 -18.45 -0.44 -3.10
C VAL A 126 -17.11 0.06 -3.65
N ASP A 127 -17.08 1.33 -4.05
CA ASP A 127 -15.86 2.00 -4.50
C ASP A 127 -15.03 2.49 -3.30
N VAL A 128 -13.77 2.09 -3.28
CA VAL A 128 -12.77 2.57 -2.32
C VAL A 128 -11.83 3.51 -3.06
N LYS A 129 -11.63 4.72 -2.53
CA LYS A 129 -10.79 5.76 -3.14
C LYS A 129 -9.75 6.26 -2.16
N TRP A 130 -8.56 6.53 -2.68
CA TRP A 130 -7.46 7.12 -1.95
C TRP A 130 -6.61 7.99 -2.89
N LYS A 131 -5.64 8.70 -2.34
CA LYS A 131 -4.54 9.27 -3.09
C LYS A 131 -3.22 8.73 -2.54
N VAL A 132 -2.21 8.62 -3.39
CA VAL A 132 -0.86 8.20 -2.99
C VAL A 132 0.15 9.29 -3.31
N THR A 133 1.05 9.55 -2.37
CA THR A 133 2.19 10.45 -2.54
C THR A 133 3.46 9.62 -2.46
N PHE A 134 4.24 9.58 -3.53
CA PHE A 134 5.46 8.77 -3.61
C PHE A 134 6.73 9.63 -3.54
N PRO A 135 7.84 9.07 -3.02
CA PRO A 135 9.16 9.71 -3.16
C PRO A 135 9.50 9.95 -4.64
N VAL A 136 10.16 11.08 -4.93
CA VAL A 136 10.76 11.34 -6.25
C VAL A 136 12.08 10.59 -6.34
N LEU A 137 12.25 9.80 -7.41
CA LEU A 137 13.42 8.96 -7.63
C LEU A 137 14.33 9.61 -8.68
N ASN A 138 15.20 10.51 -8.25
CA ASN A 138 16.07 11.34 -9.10
C ASN A 138 17.58 11.12 -8.85
N ASP A 139 17.94 10.25 -7.91
CA ASP A 139 19.31 10.07 -7.42
C ASP A 139 19.72 8.59 -7.30
N GLY A 140 19.04 7.70 -8.03
CA GLY A 140 19.32 6.27 -8.03
C GLY A 140 18.62 5.46 -6.94
N ARG A 141 17.91 6.13 -6.01
CA ARG A 141 17.01 5.47 -5.06
C ARG A 141 15.92 4.68 -5.77
N GLN A 142 15.45 3.61 -5.13
CA GLN A 142 14.36 2.78 -5.62
C GLN A 142 13.10 2.89 -4.76
N ARG A 143 11.93 2.59 -5.36
CA ARG A 143 10.69 2.42 -4.58
C ARG A 143 10.85 1.34 -3.53
N GLY A 144 10.21 1.51 -2.37
CA GLY A 144 10.34 0.60 -1.24
C GLY A 144 11.59 0.81 -0.37
N GLU A 145 12.51 1.71 -0.72
CA GLU A 145 13.55 2.18 0.21
C GLU A 145 13.01 3.21 1.22
N PHE A 146 12.00 3.98 0.78
CA PHE A 146 11.32 5.00 1.58
C PHE A 146 9.82 4.80 1.48
N PRO A 147 9.06 5.13 2.54
CA PRO A 147 7.61 4.97 2.52
C PRO A 147 7.00 5.85 1.44
N PHE A 148 5.90 5.39 0.86
CA PHE A 148 4.94 6.31 0.28
C PHE A 148 3.85 6.64 1.30
N PHE A 149 3.05 7.67 1.02
CA PHE A 149 1.91 8.02 1.85
C PHE A 149 0.62 7.62 1.16
N CYS A 150 -0.26 6.92 1.87
CA CYS A 150 -1.60 6.56 1.43
C CYS A 150 -2.64 7.38 2.19
N HIS A 151 -3.39 8.18 1.43
CA HIS A 151 -4.34 9.17 1.92
C HIS A 151 -5.77 8.70 1.64
N ASP A 152 -6.49 8.31 2.68
CA ASP A 152 -7.88 7.84 2.55
C ASP A 152 -8.80 8.97 2.07
N VAL A 153 -9.43 8.80 0.90
CA VAL A 153 -10.47 9.73 0.40
C VAL A 153 -11.86 9.24 0.81
N THR A 154 -12.10 7.94 0.67
CA THR A 154 -13.25 7.28 1.31
C THR A 154 -12.90 6.87 2.73
N ALA A 155 -13.90 6.72 3.60
CA ALA A 155 -13.68 6.29 4.99
C ALA A 155 -12.79 5.03 5.06
N ARG A 156 -11.70 5.11 5.83
CA ARG A 156 -10.67 4.06 5.96
C ARG A 156 -11.22 2.65 6.17
N LYS A 157 -12.28 2.52 6.98
CA LYS A 157 -12.96 1.23 7.25
C LYS A 157 -13.47 0.51 5.99
N LEU A 158 -13.68 1.24 4.89
CA LEU A 158 -14.05 0.68 3.60
C LEU A 158 -12.85 0.06 2.88
N ARG A 159 -11.65 0.66 3.02
CA ARG A 159 -10.38 0.17 2.48
C ARG A 159 -9.81 -0.96 3.33
N VAL A 160 -9.82 -0.78 4.66
CA VAL A 160 -9.25 -1.65 5.67
C VAL A 160 -10.36 -2.09 6.64
N PRO A 161 -10.93 -3.30 6.47
CA PRO A 161 -12.08 -3.73 7.25
C PRO A 161 -11.66 -4.27 8.63
N LEU A 162 -11.65 -3.39 9.64
CA LEU A 162 -11.16 -3.69 11.01
C LEU A 162 -12.18 -4.37 11.96
N GLU A 163 -13.13 -5.13 11.42
CA GLU A 163 -14.05 -5.93 12.25
C GLU A 163 -13.28 -7.07 12.94
N GLU A 164 -13.68 -7.46 14.16
CA GLU A 164 -12.97 -8.47 14.97
C GLU A 164 -12.64 -9.75 14.19
N LYS A 165 -13.58 -10.24 13.40
CA LYS A 165 -13.40 -11.44 12.55
C LYS A 165 -12.28 -11.30 11.51
N ASN A 166 -11.98 -10.08 11.06
CA ASN A 166 -10.98 -9.80 10.02
C ASN A 166 -9.58 -9.57 10.60
N VAL A 167 -9.51 -9.18 11.87
CA VAL A 167 -8.26 -8.85 12.59
C VAL A 167 -7.86 -9.89 13.63
N SER A 168 -8.63 -10.96 13.75
CA SER A 168 -8.30 -12.12 14.57
C SER A 168 -7.63 -13.18 13.69
N HIS A 169 -6.46 -13.65 14.10
CA HIS A 169 -5.65 -14.59 13.33
C HIS A 169 -5.37 -15.85 14.15
N PRO A 170 -5.40 -17.06 13.54
CA PRO A 170 -4.99 -18.29 14.21
C PRO A 170 -3.56 -18.23 14.79
N SER A 171 -2.65 -17.52 14.14
CA SER A 171 -1.29 -17.29 14.62
C SER A 171 -1.19 -16.42 15.88
N GLY A 172 -2.28 -15.72 16.26
CA GLY A 172 -2.27 -14.74 17.34
C GLY A 172 -1.56 -13.43 17.00
N ALA A 173 -1.16 -13.21 15.74
CA ALA A 173 -0.58 -11.94 15.31
C ALA A 173 -1.60 -10.81 15.45
N VAL A 174 -1.17 -9.68 16.02
CA VAL A 174 -2.04 -8.51 16.28
C VAL A 174 -1.56 -7.23 15.60
N GLY A 175 -0.41 -7.27 14.92
CA GLY A 175 0.21 -6.08 14.36
C GLY A 175 1.63 -6.29 13.83
N ILE A 176 2.21 -5.20 13.33
CA ILE A 176 3.59 -5.14 12.84
C ILE A 176 4.42 -4.34 13.83
N LYS A 177 5.41 -4.99 14.45
CA LYS A 177 6.24 -4.37 15.49
C LYS A 177 7.35 -3.48 14.91
N GLU A 178 8.02 -3.95 13.87
CA GLU A 178 9.16 -3.28 13.22
C GLU A 178 9.23 -3.66 11.73
N MET A 179 9.94 -2.84 10.95
CA MET A 179 10.23 -3.07 9.52
C MET A 179 11.72 -3.19 9.30
#